data_AF-A0A8S4DSU1-F1
#
_entry.id   AF-A0A8S4DSU1-F1
#
_cell.length_a   1.000
_cell.length_b   1.000
_cell.length_c   1.000
_cell.angle_alpha   90.00
_cell.angle_beta   90.00
_cell.angle_gamma   90.00
#
_symmetry.space_group_name_H-M   'P 1'
#
loop_
_entity.id
_entity.type
_entity.pdbx_description
1 polymer ?
#
loop_
_entity_poly.entity_id
_entity_poly.type
_entity_poly.pdbx_seq_one_letter_code
_entity_poly.pdbx_strand_id
1 'polypeptide(L)'
;MSSCPEAASPGGRSDRSRGPDEVPASPGMMNAQQLARRLRMENERLQCLKTKVFNQCVLPVMTYGAETWCFTKGLIHKLRVAQRAMERAMLGVSLRDRIRNEEIRRRTKVTDIAKRISTLKWQWAGHVARRADDRWSRKVLEWRPRVGKRRVGRPPTRWSDDLRKVAGSRWMQMAGDRLGWRSLGEAYVQQWTTEG
;
A
#
# COMPACT_ATOMS: atom_id res chain seq x y z
N MET A 1 -43.80 17.99 91.87
CA MET A 1 -42.51 17.56 92.45
C MET A 1 -41.86 16.68 91.38
N SER A 2 -40.84 17.16 90.66
CA SER A 2 -39.43 17.27 91.11
C SER A 2 -38.75 15.89 91.11
N SER A 3 -37.59 15.67 90.47
CA SER A 3 -36.71 16.57 89.71
C SER A 3 -35.79 15.79 88.75
N CYS A 4 -35.28 16.44 87.70
CA CYS A 4 -33.94 16.14 87.12
C CYS A 4 -32.90 17.03 87.82
N PRO A 5 -31.58 16.73 87.83
CA PRO A 5 -30.70 17.02 86.66
C PRO A 5 -29.41 16.15 86.52
N GLU A 6 -28.56 16.50 85.53
CA GLU A 6 -27.09 16.26 85.33
C GLU A 6 -26.41 14.94 85.82
N ALA A 7 -25.46 14.27 85.14
CA ALA A 7 -24.67 14.46 83.90
C ALA A 7 -24.09 13.06 83.44
N ALA A 8 -23.14 12.82 82.52
CA ALA A 8 -22.21 13.65 81.74
C ALA A 8 -21.81 12.99 80.36
N SER A 9 -20.52 12.72 80.11
CA SER A 9 -19.88 12.12 78.89
C SER A 9 -18.45 11.61 79.27
N PRO A 10 -17.56 11.04 78.40
CA PRO A 10 -17.61 10.89 76.93
C PRO A 10 -17.05 9.57 76.31
N GLY A 11 -17.10 9.44 74.96
CA GLY A 11 -16.03 8.76 74.20
C GLY A 11 -16.38 7.89 72.98
N GLY A 12 -16.12 8.39 71.75
CA GLY A 12 -15.93 7.60 70.52
C GLY A 12 -17.17 6.93 69.89
N ARG A 13 -17.22 6.64 68.58
CA ARG A 13 -16.23 6.78 67.49
C ARG A 13 -16.86 7.39 66.24
N SER A 14 -16.02 8.00 65.42
CA SER A 14 -16.29 8.32 64.02
C SER A 14 -16.61 7.08 63.18
N ASP A 15 -17.58 7.18 62.28
CA ASP A 15 -17.41 6.64 60.93
C ASP A 15 -17.33 7.83 59.95
N ARG A 16 -16.27 7.83 59.13
CA ARG A 16 -15.94 8.88 58.17
C ARG A 16 -15.61 8.22 56.84
N SER A 17 -16.65 7.68 56.21
CA SER A 17 -16.54 6.89 54.98
C SER A 17 -17.42 7.44 53.85
N ARG A 18 -17.37 8.76 53.62
CA ARG A 18 -17.87 9.34 52.36
C ARG A 18 -16.84 9.01 51.27
N GLY A 19 -17.09 7.91 50.55
CA GLY A 19 -16.34 7.63 49.31
C GLY A 19 -16.51 8.78 48.32
N PRO A 20 -15.56 8.99 47.39
CA PRO A 20 -15.73 10.01 46.37
C PRO A 20 -16.98 9.69 45.55
N ASP A 21 -17.94 10.60 45.53
CA ASP A 21 -19.14 10.50 44.71
C ASP A 21 -18.72 10.29 43.25
N GLU A 22 -18.94 9.09 42.69
CA GLU A 22 -18.86 8.88 41.25
C GLU A 22 -19.96 9.71 40.59
N VAL A 23 -19.63 10.94 40.20
CA VAL A 23 -20.56 11.85 39.51
C VAL A 23 -21.07 11.14 38.26
N PRO A 24 -22.36 10.75 38.18
CA PRO A 24 -22.86 9.99 37.05
C PRO A 24 -22.83 10.89 35.82
N ALA A 25 -22.24 10.38 34.74
CA ALA A 25 -22.12 11.13 33.49
C ALA A 25 -23.50 11.58 32.99
N SER A 26 -23.65 12.89 32.75
CA SER A 26 -24.94 13.49 32.43
C SER A 26 -25.56 12.88 31.15
N PRO A 27 -26.87 12.59 31.13
CA PRO A 27 -27.54 11.99 29.98
C PRO A 27 -27.36 12.85 28.71
N GLY A 28 -26.55 12.36 27.76
CA GLY A 28 -26.28 13.02 26.48
C GLY A 28 -24.80 13.28 26.18
N MET A 29 -23.91 13.30 27.19
CA MET A 29 -22.47 13.43 26.93
C MET A 29 -21.81 12.06 26.70
N MET A 30 -21.08 11.92 25.59
CA MET A 30 -20.26 10.74 25.34
C MET A 30 -19.12 10.67 26.37
N ASN A 31 -18.99 9.55 27.05
CA ASN A 31 -17.84 9.30 27.93
C ASN A 31 -16.54 9.19 27.12
N ALA A 32 -15.39 9.29 27.79
CA ALA A 32 -14.07 9.28 27.14
C ALA A 32 -13.83 8.03 26.27
N GLN A 33 -14.38 6.86 26.66
CA GLN A 33 -14.26 5.63 25.87
C GLN A 33 -15.11 5.69 24.58
N GLN A 34 -16.33 6.22 24.66
CA GLN A 34 -17.23 6.41 23.51
C GLN A 34 -16.64 7.43 22.52
N LEU A 35 -16.12 8.55 23.01
CA LEU A 35 -15.43 9.55 22.19
C LEU A 35 -14.18 8.96 21.51
N ALA A 36 -13.35 8.23 22.25
CA ALA A 36 -12.17 7.56 21.69
C ALA A 36 -12.53 6.52 20.62
N ARG A 37 -13.61 5.74 20.82
CA ARG A 37 -14.14 4.81 19.79
C ARG A 37 -14.59 5.56 18.54
N ARG A 38 -15.36 6.65 18.69
CA ARG A 38 -15.84 7.47 17.57
C ARG A 38 -14.69 8.08 16.76
N LEU A 39 -13.71 8.68 17.44
CA LEU A 39 -12.52 9.26 16.80
C LEU A 39 -11.67 8.21 16.07
N ARG A 40 -11.58 6.97 16.58
CA ARG A 40 -10.91 5.86 15.87
C ARG A 40 -11.63 5.51 14.58
N MET A 41 -12.95 5.36 14.62
CA MET A 41 -13.78 5.06 13.43
C MET A 41 -13.68 6.15 12.36
N GLU A 42 -13.72 7.43 12.76
CA GLU A 42 -13.59 8.57 11.84
C GLU A 42 -12.20 8.60 11.18
N ASN A 43 -11.14 8.37 11.96
CA ASN A 43 -9.77 8.29 11.43
C ASN A 43 -9.59 7.11 10.47
N GLU A 44 -10.15 5.93 10.76
CA GLU A 44 -10.11 4.77 9.85
C GLU A 44 -10.87 5.05 8.55
N ARG A 45 -12.04 5.70 8.62
CA ARG A 45 -12.81 6.15 7.44
C ARG A 45 -12.01 7.13 6.58
N LEU A 46 -11.35 8.11 7.19
CA LEU A 46 -10.50 9.08 6.49
C LEU A 46 -9.29 8.42 5.82
N GLN A 47 -8.65 7.44 6.48
CA GLN A 47 -7.55 6.68 5.86
C GLN A 47 -8.04 5.83 4.68
N CYS A 48 -9.20 5.17 4.80
CA CYS A 48 -9.82 4.44 3.69
C CYS A 48 -10.07 5.34 2.46
N LEU A 49 -10.53 6.58 2.67
CA LEU A 49 -10.71 7.56 1.60
C LEU A 49 -9.36 7.96 0.97
N LYS A 50 -8.34 8.28 1.78
CA LYS A 50 -6.99 8.60 1.30
C LYS A 50 -6.41 7.46 0.44
N THR A 51 -6.54 6.21 0.88
CA THR A 51 -6.10 5.01 0.14
C THR A 51 -6.84 4.84 -1.19
N LYS A 52 -8.15 5.13 -1.25
CA LYS A 52 -8.93 5.12 -2.51
C LYS A 52 -8.42 6.18 -3.48
N VAL A 53 -8.26 7.43 -3.03
CA VAL A 53 -7.73 8.54 -3.85
C VAL A 53 -6.32 8.24 -4.35
N PHE A 54 -5.44 7.67 -3.52
CA PHE A 54 -4.10 7.26 -3.95
C PHE A 54 -4.16 6.20 -5.06
N ASN A 55 -4.97 5.15 -4.89
CA ASN A 55 -5.09 4.07 -5.88
C ASN A 55 -5.77 4.50 -7.19
N GLN A 56 -6.70 5.46 -7.15
CA GLN A 56 -7.51 5.88 -8.31
C GLN A 56 -6.93 7.10 -9.06
N CYS A 57 -6.27 8.03 -8.37
CA CYS A 57 -5.78 9.28 -8.96
C CYS A 57 -4.25 9.31 -9.04
N VAL A 58 -3.56 9.09 -7.92
CA VAL A 58 -2.09 9.22 -7.85
C VAL A 58 -1.38 8.07 -8.57
N LEU A 59 -1.83 6.84 -8.34
CA LEU A 59 -1.18 5.64 -8.88
C LEU A 59 -1.25 5.58 -10.41
N PRO A 60 -2.38 5.86 -11.10
CA PRO A 60 -2.40 5.89 -12.57
C PRO A 60 -1.52 6.99 -13.16
N VAL A 61 -1.46 8.18 -12.55
CA VAL A 61 -0.58 9.28 -13.00
C VAL A 61 0.89 8.89 -12.84
N MET A 62 1.28 8.36 -11.68
CA MET A 62 2.65 7.89 -11.41
C MET A 62 3.06 6.68 -12.27
N THR A 63 2.10 5.90 -12.77
CA THR A 63 2.35 4.71 -13.61
C THR A 63 2.03 4.93 -15.09
N TYR A 64 1.82 6.19 -15.51
CA TYR A 64 1.52 6.54 -16.89
C TYR A 64 2.66 6.11 -17.85
N GLY A 65 2.30 5.34 -18.88
CA GLY A 65 3.25 4.82 -19.87
C GLY A 65 4.20 3.74 -19.35
N ALA A 66 4.03 3.27 -18.10
CA ALA A 66 4.95 2.32 -17.48
C ALA A 66 5.04 0.97 -18.23
N GLU A 67 4.01 0.59 -18.97
CA GLU A 67 4.05 -0.57 -19.87
C GLU A 67 5.10 -0.49 -20.98
N THR A 68 5.58 0.72 -21.33
CA THR A 68 6.61 0.94 -22.36
C THR A 68 8.04 0.92 -21.82
N TRP A 69 8.24 0.89 -20.49
CA TRP A 69 9.57 1.05 -19.89
C TRP A 69 10.39 -0.24 -19.86
N CYS A 70 11.72 -0.07 -19.95
CA CYS A 70 12.69 -1.13 -19.66
C CYS A 70 12.85 -1.23 -18.13
N PHE A 71 12.32 -2.29 -17.51
CA PHE A 71 12.37 -2.42 -16.06
C PHE A 71 13.77 -2.80 -15.59
N THR A 72 14.22 -2.09 -14.55
CA THR A 72 15.49 -2.33 -13.86
C THR A 72 15.26 -2.22 -12.36
N LYS A 73 16.08 -2.90 -11.56
CA LYS A 73 16.01 -2.81 -10.09
C LYS A 73 16.09 -1.36 -9.60
N GLY A 74 16.95 -0.55 -10.22
CA GLY A 74 17.09 0.89 -9.90
C GLY A 74 15.85 1.72 -10.22
N LEU A 75 15.18 1.48 -11.35
CA LEU A 75 13.92 2.16 -11.69
C LEU A 75 12.83 1.85 -10.65
N ILE A 76 12.63 0.56 -10.36
CA ILE A 76 11.60 0.11 -9.41
C ILE A 76 11.91 0.58 -7.99
N HIS A 77 13.18 0.58 -7.58
CA HIS A 77 13.60 1.14 -6.30
C HIS A 77 13.24 2.63 -6.19
N LYS A 78 13.55 3.45 -7.21
CA LYS A 78 13.17 4.89 -7.24
C LYS A 78 11.66 5.08 -7.10
N LEU A 79 10.87 4.31 -7.85
CA LEU A 79 9.39 4.34 -7.79
C LEU A 79 8.86 3.94 -6.41
N ARG A 80 9.43 2.89 -5.81
CA ARG A 80 9.09 2.47 -4.43
C ARG A 80 9.44 3.55 -3.41
N VAL A 81 10.60 4.22 -3.53
CA VAL A 81 11.00 5.33 -2.64
C VAL A 81 10.03 6.51 -2.75
N ALA A 82 9.64 6.91 -3.97
CA ALA A 82 8.62 7.93 -4.17
C ALA A 82 7.28 7.54 -3.53
N GLN A 83 6.83 6.30 -3.71
CA GLN A 83 5.64 5.78 -3.02
C GLN A 83 5.80 5.78 -1.49
N ARG A 84 6.95 5.37 -0.93
CA ARG A 84 7.20 5.41 0.53
C ARG A 84 7.08 6.84 1.08
N ALA A 85 7.59 7.83 0.35
CA ALA A 85 7.52 9.24 0.75
C ALA A 85 6.06 9.74 0.78
N MET A 86 5.28 9.45 -0.26
CA MET A 86 3.85 9.80 -0.32
C MET A 86 3.03 9.10 0.77
N GLU A 87 3.30 7.81 1.03
CA GLU A 87 2.62 7.08 2.12
C GLU A 87 2.94 7.64 3.51
N ARG A 88 4.17 8.12 3.74
CA ARG A 88 4.55 8.82 4.98
C ARG A 88 3.81 10.15 5.14
N ALA A 89 3.76 10.96 4.08
CA ALA A 89 2.99 12.20 4.07
C ALA A 89 1.47 11.96 4.31
N MET A 90 0.91 10.93 3.68
CA MET A 90 -0.51 10.54 3.84
C MET A 90 -0.88 10.18 5.27
N LEU A 91 0.05 9.55 6.01
CA LEU A 91 -0.09 9.21 7.43
C LEU A 91 0.33 10.33 8.41
N GLY A 92 0.95 11.42 7.93
CA GLY A 92 1.54 12.45 8.80
C GLY A 92 2.78 11.98 9.58
N VAL A 93 3.48 10.95 9.09
CA VAL A 93 4.62 10.32 9.77
C VAL A 93 5.94 10.84 9.21
N SER A 94 6.83 11.28 10.09
CA SER A 94 8.19 11.72 9.76
C SER A 94 9.18 10.54 9.66
N LEU A 95 10.42 10.83 9.28
CA LEU A 95 11.52 9.87 9.41
C LEU A 95 12.03 9.75 10.86
N ARG A 96 11.77 10.76 11.72
CA ARG A 96 12.21 10.78 13.13
C ARG A 96 11.46 9.76 13.98
N ASP A 97 10.22 9.45 13.60
CA ASP A 97 9.36 8.47 14.29
C ASP A 97 9.84 7.01 14.14
N ARG A 98 10.87 6.78 13.29
CA ARG A 98 11.52 5.47 13.05
C ARG A 98 10.56 4.31 12.71
N ILE A 99 9.35 4.62 12.25
CA ILE A 99 8.34 3.61 11.88
C ILE A 99 8.81 2.81 10.66
N ARG A 100 8.82 1.48 10.82
CA ARG A 100 9.18 0.48 9.80
C ARG A 100 8.31 0.61 8.55
N ASN A 101 8.87 0.30 7.38
CA ASN A 101 8.15 0.44 6.11
C ASN A 101 6.99 -0.56 5.99
N GLU A 102 7.14 -1.75 6.58
CA GLU A 102 6.12 -2.79 6.68
C GLU A 102 4.88 -2.29 7.45
N GLU A 103 5.10 -1.56 8.55
CA GLU A 103 4.01 -0.97 9.35
C GLU A 103 3.27 0.12 8.58
N ILE A 104 3.98 0.92 7.79
CA ILE A 104 3.37 1.93 6.92
C ILE A 104 2.54 1.25 5.84
N ARG A 105 3.05 0.21 5.16
CA ARG A 105 2.27 -0.60 4.20
C ARG A 105 1.01 -1.21 4.85
N ARG A 106 1.12 -1.70 6.10
CA ARG A 106 -0.02 -2.27 6.85
C ARG A 106 -1.11 -1.25 7.14
N ARG A 107 -0.74 0.01 7.45
CA ARG A 107 -1.67 1.13 7.69
C ARG A 107 -2.28 1.67 6.40
N THR A 108 -1.48 1.90 5.35
CA THR A 108 -1.94 2.53 4.11
C THR A 108 -2.72 1.59 3.22
N LYS A 109 -2.37 0.29 3.15
CA LYS A 109 -3.00 -0.72 2.29
C LYS A 109 -3.13 -0.30 0.81
N VAL A 110 -2.28 0.63 0.35
CA VAL A 110 -2.24 1.06 -1.05
C VAL A 110 -1.61 -0.02 -1.93
N THR A 111 -1.95 -0.01 -3.22
CA THR A 111 -1.36 -0.95 -4.18
C THR A 111 0.15 -0.71 -4.29
N ASP A 112 0.97 -1.77 -4.25
CA ASP A 112 2.40 -1.63 -4.54
C ASP A 112 2.59 -1.21 -6.01
N ILE A 113 3.33 -0.12 -6.24
CA ILE A 113 3.65 0.34 -7.59
C ILE A 113 4.34 -0.75 -8.42
N ALA A 114 5.21 -1.57 -7.80
CA ALA A 114 5.89 -2.66 -8.50
C ALA A 114 4.88 -3.70 -9.03
N LYS A 115 3.81 -4.00 -8.28
CA LYS A 115 2.69 -4.84 -8.70
C LYS A 115 1.87 -4.19 -9.82
N ARG A 116 1.58 -2.89 -9.72
CA ARG A 116 0.82 -2.14 -10.74
C ARG A 116 1.55 -2.11 -12.08
N ILE A 117 2.82 -1.68 -12.11
CA ILE A 117 3.58 -1.53 -13.37
C ILE A 117 3.87 -2.88 -14.04
N SER A 118 4.13 -3.94 -13.26
CA SER A 118 4.33 -5.28 -13.81
C SER A 118 3.04 -5.84 -14.41
N THR A 119 1.90 -5.65 -13.75
CA THR A 119 0.59 -6.02 -14.32
C THR A 119 0.32 -5.28 -15.64
N LEU A 120 0.53 -3.95 -15.67
CA LEU A 120 0.34 -3.14 -16.88
C LEU A 120 1.24 -3.61 -18.03
N LYS A 121 2.54 -3.75 -17.78
CA LYS A 121 3.51 -4.19 -18.80
C LYS A 121 3.20 -5.59 -19.33
N TRP A 122 2.77 -6.52 -18.48
CA TRP A 122 2.40 -7.88 -18.89
C TRP A 122 1.12 -7.90 -19.74
N GLN A 123 0.11 -7.12 -19.35
CA GLN A 123 -1.13 -6.98 -20.11
C GLN A 123 -0.87 -6.34 -21.49
N TRP A 124 -0.07 -5.27 -21.53
CA TRP A 124 0.34 -4.60 -22.75
C TRP A 124 1.17 -5.50 -23.68
N ALA A 125 2.14 -6.24 -23.14
CA ALA A 125 2.93 -7.19 -23.92
C ALA A 125 2.04 -8.24 -24.59
N GLY A 126 1.09 -8.82 -23.85
CA GLY A 126 0.12 -9.75 -24.42
C GLY A 126 -0.78 -9.09 -25.49
N HIS A 127 -1.20 -7.85 -25.28
CA HIS A 127 -2.00 -7.09 -26.24
C HIS A 127 -1.26 -6.84 -27.56
N VAL A 128 -0.02 -6.37 -27.50
CA VAL A 128 0.78 -6.10 -28.71
C VAL A 128 1.14 -7.39 -29.45
N ALA A 129 1.43 -8.48 -28.75
CA ALA A 129 1.70 -9.78 -29.38
C ALA A 129 0.48 -10.36 -30.12
N ARG A 130 -0.74 -10.10 -29.63
CA ARG A 130 -2.00 -10.55 -30.27
C ARG A 130 -2.56 -9.60 -31.33
N ARG A 131 -2.06 -8.36 -31.43
CA ARG A 131 -2.48 -7.44 -32.49
C ARG A 131 -1.98 -7.92 -33.85
N ALA A 132 -2.90 -8.07 -34.81
CA ALA A 132 -2.59 -8.40 -36.20
C ALA A 132 -2.44 -7.15 -37.09
N ASP A 133 -2.36 -5.94 -36.50
CA ASP A 133 -2.21 -4.71 -37.26
C ASP A 133 -0.75 -4.40 -37.63
N ASP A 134 -0.56 -3.73 -38.76
CA ASP A 134 0.75 -3.38 -39.34
C ASP A 134 1.48 -2.25 -38.58
N ARG A 135 1.11 -2.03 -37.31
CA ARG A 135 1.59 -0.93 -36.47
C ARG A 135 3.06 -1.09 -36.10
N TRP A 136 3.75 0.04 -36.05
CA TRP A 136 5.12 0.17 -35.56
C TRP A 136 5.37 -0.50 -34.20
N SER A 137 4.39 -0.49 -33.28
CA SER A 137 4.50 -1.15 -31.98
C SER A 137 4.81 -2.65 -32.07
N ARG A 138 4.24 -3.36 -33.05
CA ARG A 138 4.52 -4.79 -33.26
C ARG A 138 5.83 -4.97 -34.03
N LYS A 139 6.01 -4.21 -35.12
CA LYS A 139 7.23 -4.23 -35.95
C LYS A 139 8.51 -4.01 -35.13
N VAL A 140 8.52 -3.01 -34.24
CA VAL A 140 9.69 -2.69 -33.39
C VAL A 140 10.03 -3.82 -32.39
N LEU A 141 9.04 -4.59 -31.94
CA LEU A 141 9.25 -5.72 -31.02
C LEU A 141 9.72 -7.00 -31.74
N GLU A 142 9.23 -7.22 -32.96
CA GLU A 142 9.66 -8.33 -33.81
C GLU A 142 11.03 -8.06 -34.45
N TRP A 143 11.37 -6.78 -34.68
CA TRP A 143 12.62 -6.37 -35.31
C TRP A 143 13.85 -6.87 -34.54
N ARG A 144 14.65 -7.68 -35.22
CA ARG A 144 15.96 -8.14 -34.76
C ARG A 144 17.01 -7.70 -35.78
N PRO A 145 17.84 -6.68 -35.49
CA PRO A 145 18.91 -6.31 -36.38
C PRO A 145 19.86 -7.49 -36.59
N ARG A 146 20.10 -7.84 -37.86
CA ARG A 146 21.05 -8.91 -38.26
C ARG A 146 22.50 -8.41 -38.28
N VAL A 147 22.71 -7.10 -38.30
CA VAL A 147 24.01 -6.45 -38.37
C VAL A 147 24.47 -6.08 -36.95
N GLY A 148 25.71 -6.47 -36.61
CA GLY A 148 26.36 -6.16 -35.34
C GLY A 148 26.10 -7.18 -34.22
N LYS A 149 27.16 -7.48 -33.45
CA LYS A 149 27.08 -8.25 -32.20
C LYS A 149 26.86 -7.30 -31.02
N ARG A 150 26.18 -7.77 -29.97
CA ARG A 150 26.02 -7.00 -28.73
C ARG A 150 27.37 -6.93 -27.98
N ARG A 151 27.68 -5.79 -27.35
CA ARG A 151 28.85 -5.69 -26.46
C ARG A 151 28.76 -6.73 -25.34
N VAL A 152 29.87 -7.41 -25.08
CA VAL A 152 30.02 -8.43 -24.03
C VAL A 152 30.05 -7.73 -22.64
N GLY A 153 29.72 -8.47 -21.58
CA GLY A 153 29.67 -7.95 -20.21
C GLY A 153 28.26 -7.48 -19.84
N ARG A 154 28.07 -6.17 -19.62
CA ARG A 154 26.82 -5.58 -19.11
C ARG A 154 26.10 -4.72 -20.17
N PRO A 155 25.52 -5.32 -21.24
CA PRO A 155 24.76 -4.56 -22.22
C PRO A 155 23.47 -3.98 -21.60
N PRO A 156 22.98 -2.82 -22.07
CA PRO A 156 21.71 -2.24 -21.61
C PRO A 156 20.54 -3.21 -21.81
N THR A 157 19.65 -3.33 -20.82
CA THR A 157 18.44 -4.18 -20.84
C THR A 157 17.46 -3.73 -21.93
N ARG A 158 16.91 -4.65 -22.74
CA ARG A 158 15.79 -4.35 -23.65
C ARG A 158 14.46 -4.45 -22.93
N TRP A 159 13.45 -3.79 -23.49
CA TRP A 159 12.07 -3.86 -23.03
C TRP A 159 11.54 -5.30 -22.91
N SER A 160 11.96 -6.23 -23.78
CA SER A 160 11.51 -7.63 -23.75
C SER A 160 12.38 -8.57 -22.90
N ASP A 161 13.51 -8.12 -22.35
CA ASP A 161 14.49 -9.02 -21.73
C ASP A 161 13.99 -9.59 -20.39
N ASP A 162 13.06 -8.91 -19.71
CA ASP A 162 12.35 -9.40 -18.52
C ASP A 162 11.18 -10.33 -18.88
N LEU A 163 10.36 -9.98 -19.89
CA LEU A 163 9.30 -10.86 -20.41
C LEU A 163 9.84 -12.24 -20.81
N ARG A 164 11.02 -12.26 -21.47
CA ARG A 164 11.69 -13.49 -21.91
C ARG A 164 12.23 -14.37 -20.78
N LYS A 165 12.42 -13.84 -19.57
CA LYS A 165 12.81 -14.66 -18.41
C LYS A 165 11.67 -15.54 -17.91
N VAL A 166 10.43 -15.10 -18.10
CA VAL A 166 9.22 -15.79 -17.61
C VAL A 166 8.54 -16.59 -18.71
N ALA A 167 8.29 -15.98 -19.88
CA ALA A 167 7.63 -16.64 -21.02
C ALA A 167 8.62 -17.07 -22.13
N GLY A 168 9.91 -17.17 -21.82
CA GLY A 168 10.93 -17.71 -22.73
C GLY A 168 11.16 -16.90 -24.02
N SER A 169 11.91 -17.51 -24.94
CA SER A 169 12.29 -16.87 -26.22
C SER A 169 11.12 -16.68 -27.19
N ARG A 170 10.07 -17.51 -27.06
CA ARG A 170 8.85 -17.55 -27.89
C ARG A 170 7.65 -16.85 -27.21
N TRP A 171 7.89 -15.96 -26.25
CA TRP A 171 6.84 -15.28 -25.46
C TRP A 171 5.68 -14.69 -26.30
N MET A 172 5.93 -14.22 -27.52
CA MET A 172 4.88 -13.71 -28.42
C MET A 172 3.88 -14.79 -28.86
N GLN A 173 4.36 -16.02 -29.10
CA GLN A 173 3.49 -17.16 -29.43
C GLN A 173 2.69 -17.58 -28.20
N MET A 174 3.34 -17.65 -27.03
CA MET A 174 2.68 -17.94 -25.76
C MET A 174 1.65 -16.88 -25.36
N ALA A 175 1.88 -15.61 -25.72
CA ALA A 175 0.92 -14.54 -25.57
C ALA A 175 -0.31 -14.68 -26.48
N GLY A 176 -0.26 -15.52 -27.51
CA GLY A 176 -1.42 -15.88 -28.34
C GLY A 176 -2.51 -16.54 -27.50
N ASP A 177 -2.13 -17.51 -26.66
CA ASP A 177 -3.04 -18.11 -25.68
C ASP A 177 -3.30 -17.13 -24.53
N ARG A 178 -4.57 -16.74 -24.37
CA ARG A 178 -4.99 -15.84 -23.29
C ARG A 178 -4.96 -16.49 -21.91
N LEU A 179 -5.12 -17.81 -21.80
CA LEU A 179 -5.16 -18.53 -20.52
C LEU A 179 -3.75 -18.75 -19.99
N GLY A 180 -2.86 -19.34 -20.80
CA GLY A 180 -1.43 -19.49 -20.49
C GLY A 180 -0.71 -18.15 -20.29
N TRP A 181 -1.07 -17.10 -21.04
CA TRP A 181 -0.55 -15.76 -20.77
C TRP A 181 -1.04 -15.20 -19.43
N ARG A 182 -2.26 -15.53 -18.99
CA ARG A 182 -2.79 -15.06 -17.70
C ARG A 182 -2.10 -15.76 -16.53
N SER A 183 -1.93 -17.09 -16.58
CA SER A 183 -1.30 -17.85 -15.49
C SER A 183 0.16 -17.44 -15.24
N LEU A 184 0.93 -17.22 -16.30
CA LEU A 184 2.32 -16.73 -16.20
C LEU A 184 2.44 -15.28 -15.70
N GLY A 185 1.34 -14.51 -15.73
CA GLY A 185 1.33 -13.13 -15.27
C GLY A 185 1.62 -12.99 -13.77
N GLU A 186 1.21 -13.96 -12.96
CA GLU A 186 1.48 -13.94 -11.51
C GLU A 186 2.96 -14.12 -11.22
N ALA A 187 3.62 -15.07 -11.89
CA ALA A 187 5.08 -15.28 -11.78
C ALA A 187 5.87 -14.03 -12.23
N TYR A 188 5.44 -13.38 -13.32
CA TYR A 188 6.06 -12.13 -13.78
C TYR A 188 5.90 -10.97 -12.79
N VAL A 189 4.72 -10.84 -12.16
CA VAL A 189 4.50 -9.85 -11.10
C VAL A 189 5.39 -10.15 -9.89
N GLN A 190 5.46 -11.42 -9.47
CA GLN A 190 6.28 -11.86 -8.32
C GLN A 190 7.77 -11.51 -8.48
N GLN A 191 8.33 -11.67 -9.70
CA GLN A 191 9.71 -11.27 -10.02
C GLN A 191 10.04 -9.82 -9.60
N TRP A 192 9.04 -8.92 -9.64
CA TRP A 192 9.22 -7.50 -9.34
C TRP A 192 8.66 -7.06 -7.98
N THR A 193 7.85 -7.88 -7.31
CA THR A 193 7.37 -7.61 -5.94
C THR A 193 8.28 -8.20 -4.87
N THR A 194 8.85 -9.39 -5.10
CA THR A 194 9.56 -10.16 -4.06
C THR A 194 10.99 -9.66 -3.79
N GLU A 195 11.60 -8.92 -4.71
CA GLU A 195 12.88 -8.23 -4.48
C GLU A 195 12.70 -6.96 -3.62
N GLY A 196 12.06 -7.10 -2.45
CA GLY A 196 11.55 -6.05 -1.55
C GLY A 196 12.57 -5.51 -0.57
#